data_AF-M0BI48-F1
#
_entry.id   AF-M0BI48-F1
#
_cell.length_a   1.000
_cell.length_b   1.000
_cell.length_c   1.000
_cell.angle_alpha   90.00
_cell.angle_beta   90.00
_cell.angle_gamma   90.00
#
_symmetry.space_group_name_H-M   'P 1'
#
loop_
_entity.id
_entity.type
_entity.pdbx_description
1 polymer ?
#
loop_
_entity_poly.entity_id
_entity_poly.type
_entity_poly.pdbx_seq_one_letter_code
_entity_poly.pdbx_strand_id
1 'polypeptide(L)'
;MPTVDIDPDELRTLADVTDVADEELKDDLFALGLEYEGETEDGDFELEFAPDRLDRLSVEGIARSLRYQYGEDRGVYVPTTTEADWTIRVDEAVPAERPYVTGAVIRGVDLDEESLDSLIQLQEKLHATMGRNRVKGAIGIHDLTMLRGAPATEGNPTIRYTGVAPDGERFVPLDSDRELTPGEVLEDHPTGREYAPVVDDYEAMPAIYDDLGLFSFPPVINGRRTEVSTDSRDLFVELTGTDQWTIDRMCAIICYALDARGATIEDVTVEYADPSVAAAAIEESDGRDEAGGSDEAGGAHGEAGSGPDEAAEADTGAPTLVRPDFSTKTKTVSHDRIESILGIELDPDEVQDLAERAGLEAETREETAVEVVSTIDDADVADETVRVYDVTIPPYRVDVLHPLDVIDDLGRAYGFNELAPNYPEIGTVGGRHERSRREEAVRETLVGLGFEDMLDFHLIGEADAYDRMGVEPGTDVLGGSDPARIKNPYSEDFGIVRPWALPSLLLVLENNTHRAYPQDLAEVGFVAEVDETAPTGVAESRHVAGVLARHDAAYEDAKSRLQALCRAFDVDLETPPTDHPSFVDGRAATVVADGDAVGVIGELHPAVLVEHDLEVPVAAFEFDLAGLGAE
;
A
#
# COMPACT_ATOMS: atom_id res chain seq x y z
N MET A 1 6.11 8.27 1.85
CA MET A 1 6.01 7.20 0.83
C MET A 1 7.45 6.70 0.56
N PRO A 2 7.75 5.77 -0.37
CA PRO A 2 9.16 5.55 -0.70
C PRO A 2 9.81 6.83 -1.24
N THR A 3 11.06 7.07 -0.84
CA THR A 3 11.91 8.15 -1.35
C THR A 3 12.99 7.61 -2.26
N VAL A 4 13.52 8.41 -3.17
CA VAL A 4 14.73 8.12 -3.96
C VAL A 4 15.66 9.32 -3.92
N ASP A 5 16.95 9.05 -3.80
CA ASP A 5 17.99 10.08 -3.78
C ASP A 5 18.56 10.21 -5.20
N ILE A 6 18.56 11.43 -5.74
CA ILE A 6 18.88 11.70 -7.15
C ILE A 6 19.83 12.87 -7.28
N ASP A 7 20.98 12.65 -7.93
CA ASP A 7 21.87 13.73 -8.33
C ASP A 7 21.18 14.60 -9.41
N PRO A 8 20.98 15.91 -9.16
CA PRO A 8 20.27 16.78 -10.09
C PRO A 8 21.06 17.10 -11.37
N ASP A 9 22.39 17.08 -11.34
CA ASP A 9 23.24 17.31 -12.51
C ASP A 9 23.31 16.07 -13.41
N GLU A 10 23.34 14.88 -12.81
CA GLU A 10 23.18 13.63 -13.56
C GLU A 10 21.80 13.56 -14.22
N LEU A 11 20.74 13.88 -13.46
CA LEU A 11 19.37 13.92 -13.96
C LEU A 11 19.22 14.85 -15.18
N ARG A 12 19.77 16.07 -15.09
CA ARG A 12 19.79 17.02 -16.22
C ARG A 12 20.51 16.49 -17.43
N THR A 13 21.62 15.79 -17.23
CA THR A 13 22.43 15.24 -18.31
C THR A 13 21.68 14.13 -19.04
N LEU A 14 21.06 13.20 -18.30
CA LEU A 14 20.26 12.12 -18.88
C LEU A 14 18.98 12.64 -19.57
N ALA A 15 18.37 13.67 -18.99
CA ALA A 15 17.17 14.31 -19.55
C ALA A 15 17.46 15.31 -20.70
N ASP A 16 18.74 15.57 -21.03
CA ASP A 16 19.20 16.55 -22.04
C ASP A 16 18.72 18.00 -21.78
N VAL A 17 18.67 18.40 -20.50
CA VAL A 17 18.17 19.72 -20.04
C VAL A 17 19.16 20.46 -19.14
N THR A 18 20.43 20.46 -19.51
CA THR A 18 21.55 21.02 -18.71
C THR A 18 21.44 22.51 -18.35
N ASP A 19 20.57 23.28 -19.01
CA ASP A 19 20.37 24.71 -18.75
C ASP A 19 19.21 25.00 -17.77
N VAL A 20 18.45 23.99 -17.31
CA VAL A 20 17.30 24.16 -16.41
C VAL A 20 17.77 24.35 -14.96
N ALA A 21 17.33 25.43 -14.31
CA ALA A 21 17.69 25.73 -12.92
C ALA A 21 16.99 24.81 -11.91
N ASP A 22 17.54 24.67 -10.70
CA ASP A 22 16.99 23.78 -9.66
C ASP A 22 15.51 24.05 -9.35
N GLU A 23 15.11 25.31 -9.23
CA GLU A 23 13.71 25.67 -8.91
C GLU A 23 12.75 25.24 -10.02
N GLU A 24 13.14 25.44 -11.29
CA GLU A 24 12.34 25.03 -12.44
C GLU A 24 12.29 23.50 -12.54
N LEU A 25 13.43 22.82 -12.32
CA LEU A 25 13.48 21.36 -12.28
C LEU A 25 12.59 20.77 -11.17
N LYS A 26 12.56 21.39 -9.98
CA LYS A 26 11.69 20.97 -8.86
C LYS A 26 10.21 21.15 -9.21
N ASP A 27 9.84 22.25 -9.88
CA ASP A 27 8.47 22.47 -10.37
C ASP A 27 8.07 21.41 -11.42
N ASP A 28 8.97 21.07 -12.34
CA ASP A 28 8.74 20.06 -13.37
C ASP A 28 8.62 18.65 -12.79
N LEU A 29 9.46 18.30 -11.80
CA LEU A 29 9.36 17.06 -11.04
C LEU A 29 8.02 16.97 -10.28
N PHE A 30 7.58 18.07 -9.67
CA PHE A 30 6.27 18.12 -9.02
C PHE A 30 5.12 17.92 -10.01
N ALA A 31 5.21 18.46 -11.22
CA ALA A 31 4.23 18.22 -12.28
C ALA A 31 4.18 16.75 -12.72
N LEU A 32 5.28 16.00 -12.61
CA LEU A 32 5.29 14.55 -12.80
C LEU A 32 4.70 13.77 -11.62
N GLY A 33 4.49 14.41 -10.48
CA GLY A 33 4.05 13.78 -9.23
C GLY A 33 5.20 13.28 -8.35
N LEU A 34 6.38 13.90 -8.47
CA LEU A 34 7.54 13.68 -7.60
C LEU A 34 7.67 14.88 -6.65
N GLU A 35 7.52 14.63 -5.35
CA GLU A 35 7.59 15.68 -4.33
C GLU A 35 9.01 15.78 -3.78
N TYR A 36 9.58 16.99 -3.80
CA TYR A 36 10.88 17.25 -3.21
C TYR A 36 10.76 17.41 -1.69
N GLU A 37 11.35 16.48 -0.93
CA GLU A 37 11.32 16.45 0.54
C GLU A 37 12.53 17.14 1.17
N GLY A 38 13.67 17.18 0.46
CA GLY A 38 14.89 17.76 0.96
C GLY A 38 16.11 17.45 0.09
N GLU A 39 17.27 17.79 0.63
CA GLU A 39 18.58 17.51 0.03
C GLU A 39 19.38 16.63 1.00
N THR A 40 20.11 15.65 0.46
CA THR A 40 21.06 14.82 1.23
C THR A 40 22.27 15.66 1.67
N GLU A 41 23.16 15.07 2.49
CA GLU A 41 24.42 15.77 2.87
C GLU A 41 25.34 16.02 1.66
N ASP A 42 25.21 15.19 0.62
CA ASP A 42 26.02 15.24 -0.60
C ASP A 42 25.39 16.13 -1.69
N GLY A 43 24.16 16.60 -1.48
CA GLY A 43 23.46 17.55 -2.36
C GLY A 43 22.44 16.92 -3.32
N ASP A 44 22.18 15.62 -3.18
CA ASP A 44 21.16 14.92 -3.96
C ASP A 44 19.76 15.37 -3.55
N PHE A 45 18.83 15.36 -4.49
CA PHE A 45 17.42 15.59 -4.19
C PHE A 45 16.80 14.32 -3.60
N GLU A 46 16.19 14.44 -2.42
CA GLU A 46 15.34 13.40 -1.85
C GLU A 46 13.91 13.59 -2.40
N LEU A 47 13.50 12.69 -3.29
CA LEU A 47 12.21 12.75 -3.99
C LEU A 47 11.26 11.66 -3.49
N GLU A 48 10.10 12.07 -2.99
CA GLU A 48 8.99 11.19 -2.64
C GLU A 48 8.08 10.97 -3.86
N PHE A 49 7.65 9.73 -4.09
CA PHE A 49 6.83 9.37 -5.26
C PHE A 49 5.66 8.45 -4.90
N ALA A 50 4.61 8.53 -5.73
CA ALA A 50 3.47 7.62 -5.64
C ALA A 50 3.87 6.20 -6.09
N PRO A 51 3.44 5.13 -5.38
CA PRO A 51 3.96 3.78 -5.57
C PRO A 51 3.52 3.08 -6.87
N ASP A 52 2.75 3.75 -7.72
CA ASP A 52 2.28 3.28 -9.02
C ASP A 52 3.35 3.38 -10.11
N ARG A 53 4.09 4.51 -10.17
CA ARG A 53 5.10 4.77 -11.21
C ARG A 53 6.47 4.23 -10.84
N LEU A 54 6.56 2.90 -10.78
CA LEU A 54 7.77 2.15 -10.44
C LEU A 54 8.92 2.32 -11.45
N ASP A 55 8.61 2.85 -12.63
CA ASP A 55 9.60 3.26 -13.61
C ASP A 55 10.40 4.49 -13.18
N ARG A 56 9.99 5.21 -12.12
CA ARG A 56 10.64 6.42 -11.59
C ARG A 56 11.46 6.16 -10.32
N LEU A 57 11.80 4.90 -10.06
CA LEU A 57 12.62 4.46 -8.92
C LEU A 57 14.12 4.77 -9.08
N SER A 58 14.52 5.39 -10.19
CA SER A 58 15.90 5.70 -10.49
C SER A 58 16.01 6.98 -11.32
N VAL A 59 17.22 7.54 -11.38
CA VAL A 59 17.52 8.75 -12.16
C VAL A 59 17.21 8.58 -13.63
N GLU A 60 17.47 7.40 -14.21
CA GLU A 60 17.20 7.12 -15.63
C GLU A 60 15.70 7.08 -15.91
N GLY A 61 14.93 6.56 -14.96
CA GLY A 61 13.48 6.52 -15.00
C GLY A 61 12.82 7.89 -14.96
N ILE A 62 13.29 8.73 -14.04
CA ILE A 62 12.84 10.12 -13.91
C ILE A 62 13.27 10.93 -15.14
N ALA A 63 14.52 10.78 -15.58
CA ALA A 63 15.03 11.44 -16.78
C ALA A 63 14.18 11.09 -18.01
N ARG A 64 13.81 9.81 -18.18
CA ARG A 64 12.90 9.39 -19.25
C ARG A 64 11.55 10.11 -19.19
N SER A 65 10.95 10.22 -18.00
CA SER A 65 9.69 10.96 -17.82
C SER A 65 9.83 12.44 -18.18
N LEU A 66 10.94 13.09 -17.78
CA LEU A 66 11.22 14.48 -18.11
C LEU A 66 11.41 14.68 -19.62
N ARG A 67 12.12 13.77 -20.31
CA ARG A 67 12.29 13.84 -21.78
C ARG A 67 10.95 13.84 -22.51
N TYR A 68 9.98 13.03 -22.06
CA TYR A 68 8.63 13.06 -22.60
C TYR A 68 7.87 14.37 -22.28
N GLN A 69 7.99 14.88 -21.05
CA GLN A 69 7.35 16.13 -20.62
C GLN A 69 7.85 17.34 -21.44
N TYR A 70 9.15 17.45 -21.63
CA TYR A 70 9.79 18.49 -22.45
C TYR A 70 9.60 18.26 -23.97
N GLY A 71 9.16 17.05 -24.37
CA GLY A 71 8.88 16.70 -25.76
C GLY A 71 10.12 16.31 -26.57
N GLU A 72 11.25 16.02 -25.91
CA GLU A 72 12.46 15.49 -26.54
C GLU A 72 12.25 14.05 -27.03
N ASP A 73 11.54 13.25 -26.22
CA ASP A 73 11.08 11.91 -26.60
C ASP A 73 9.56 11.91 -26.82
N ARG A 74 9.11 11.03 -27.72
CA ARG A 74 7.70 10.90 -28.12
C ARG A 74 7.38 9.45 -28.47
N GLY A 75 6.18 9.00 -28.13
CA GLY A 75 5.68 7.67 -28.48
C GLY A 75 6.19 6.58 -27.54
N VAL A 76 6.18 5.33 -28.02
CA VAL A 76 6.69 4.19 -27.27
C VAL A 76 8.10 3.85 -27.73
N TYR A 77 9.03 3.85 -26.77
CA TYR A 77 10.37 3.28 -26.95
C TYR A 77 10.46 1.91 -26.28
N VAL A 78 11.00 0.93 -27.01
CA VAL A 78 11.32 -0.41 -26.51
C VAL A 78 12.78 -0.74 -26.85
N PRO A 79 13.63 -1.08 -25.86
CA PRO A 79 15.00 -1.49 -26.11
C PRO A 79 15.08 -2.67 -27.10
N THR A 80 16.00 -2.59 -28.04
CA THR A 80 16.26 -3.69 -28.97
C THR A 80 17.17 -4.72 -28.33
N THR A 81 16.86 -6.01 -28.51
CA THR A 81 17.71 -7.09 -28.03
C THR A 81 18.52 -7.73 -29.15
N THR A 82 19.70 -8.25 -28.81
CA THR A 82 20.47 -9.14 -29.68
C THR A 82 20.22 -10.61 -29.33
N GLU A 83 20.48 -11.52 -30.27
CA GLU A 83 20.25 -12.97 -30.09
C GLU A 83 20.86 -13.52 -28.79
N ALA A 84 20.16 -14.47 -28.19
CA ALA A 84 20.55 -15.04 -26.91
C ALA A 84 21.85 -15.84 -27.02
N ASP A 85 22.86 -15.40 -26.26
CA ASP A 85 24.13 -16.10 -26.09
C ASP A 85 24.19 -16.91 -24.78
N TRP A 86 23.17 -16.82 -23.91
CA TRP A 86 23.13 -17.50 -22.62
C TRP A 86 21.80 -18.22 -22.36
N THR A 87 21.88 -19.31 -21.61
CA THR A 87 20.73 -20.12 -21.20
C THR A 87 20.67 -20.29 -19.68
N ILE A 88 19.49 -20.07 -19.08
CA ILE A 88 19.17 -20.48 -17.71
C ILE A 88 18.39 -21.78 -17.78
N ARG A 89 18.97 -22.86 -17.27
CA ARG A 89 18.30 -24.16 -17.16
C ARG A 89 17.69 -24.30 -15.77
N VAL A 90 16.37 -24.42 -15.70
CA VAL A 90 15.61 -24.64 -14.47
C VAL A 90 15.38 -26.13 -14.29
N ASP A 91 15.94 -26.69 -13.22
CA ASP A 91 15.84 -28.11 -12.91
C ASP A 91 14.48 -28.46 -12.27
N GLU A 92 14.06 -29.74 -12.35
CA GLU A 92 12.88 -30.27 -11.64
C GLU A 92 12.96 -30.12 -10.10
N ALA A 93 14.17 -29.93 -9.57
CA ALA A 93 14.41 -29.80 -8.14
C ALA A 93 14.25 -28.36 -7.62
N VAL A 94 13.87 -27.39 -8.48
CA VAL A 94 13.54 -26.03 -8.04
C VAL A 94 12.42 -26.08 -6.99
N PRO A 95 12.50 -25.30 -5.89
CA PRO A 95 11.44 -25.27 -4.89
C PRO A 95 10.12 -24.76 -5.48
N ALA A 96 9.02 -25.45 -5.17
CA ALA A 96 7.70 -25.14 -5.69
C ALA A 96 7.19 -23.77 -5.20
N GLU A 97 7.70 -23.31 -4.06
CA GLU A 97 7.40 -22.02 -3.45
C GLU A 97 8.04 -20.85 -4.22
N ARG A 98 9.06 -21.10 -5.05
CA ARG A 98 9.74 -20.08 -5.87
C ARG A 98 10.18 -20.70 -7.22
N PRO A 99 9.23 -21.01 -8.10
CA PRO A 99 9.50 -21.85 -9.28
C PRO A 99 10.10 -21.07 -10.46
N TYR A 100 10.03 -19.74 -10.46
CA TYR A 100 10.28 -18.92 -11.64
C TYR A 100 11.62 -18.20 -11.60
N VAL A 101 12.23 -18.05 -12.79
CA VAL A 101 13.43 -17.25 -13.02
C VAL A 101 13.35 -16.54 -14.38
N THR A 102 13.88 -15.33 -14.44
CA THR A 102 14.05 -14.56 -15.67
C THR A 102 15.43 -13.89 -15.66
N GLY A 103 15.85 -13.31 -16.77
CA GLY A 103 17.13 -12.63 -16.81
C GLY A 103 17.45 -11.97 -18.15
N ALA A 104 18.56 -11.24 -18.15
CA ALA A 104 19.10 -10.54 -19.31
C ALA A 104 20.63 -10.48 -19.21
N VAL A 105 21.30 -10.43 -20.36
CA VAL A 105 22.72 -10.05 -20.43
C VAL A 105 22.81 -8.59 -20.84
N ILE A 106 23.66 -7.84 -20.16
CA ILE A 106 23.87 -6.42 -20.41
C ILE A 106 25.32 -6.22 -20.81
N ARG A 107 25.58 -5.63 -21.98
CA ARG A 107 26.93 -5.42 -22.51
C ARG A 107 27.32 -3.96 -22.53
N GLY A 108 28.60 -3.72 -22.25
CA GLY A 108 29.21 -2.41 -22.42
C GLY A 108 28.63 -1.34 -21.51
N VAL A 109 28.21 -1.70 -20.29
CA VAL A 109 27.87 -0.70 -19.26
C VAL A 109 29.12 0.09 -18.90
N ASP A 110 28.99 1.40 -18.70
CA ASP A 110 30.05 2.22 -18.11
C ASP A 110 29.59 2.63 -16.71
N LEU A 111 30.19 2.00 -15.71
CA LEU A 111 29.85 2.21 -14.30
C LEU A 111 30.96 3.03 -13.62
N ASP A 112 30.62 4.22 -13.18
CA ASP A 112 31.31 4.98 -12.15
C ASP A 112 30.64 4.76 -10.77
N GLU A 113 31.08 5.51 -9.76
CA GLU A 113 30.54 5.38 -8.40
C GLU A 113 29.05 5.76 -8.35
N GLU A 114 28.67 6.90 -8.96
CA GLU A 114 27.29 7.42 -8.98
C GLU A 114 26.32 6.45 -9.70
N SER A 115 26.70 5.95 -10.88
CA SER A 115 25.88 5.03 -11.65
C SER A 115 25.77 3.63 -11.04
N LEU A 116 26.80 3.17 -10.31
CA LEU A 116 26.73 1.94 -9.53
C LEU A 116 25.78 2.10 -8.34
N ASP A 117 25.85 3.22 -7.63
CA ASP A 117 24.98 3.52 -6.50
C ASP A 117 23.51 3.67 -6.95
N SER A 118 23.26 4.32 -8.10
CA SER A 118 21.91 4.38 -8.72
C SER A 118 21.36 2.98 -9.03
N LEU A 119 22.18 2.07 -9.57
CA LEU A 119 21.76 0.71 -9.88
C LEU A 119 21.44 -0.11 -8.62
N ILE A 120 22.25 0.05 -7.56
CA ILE A 120 22.00 -0.58 -6.25
C ILE A 120 20.72 -0.03 -5.64
N GLN A 121 20.52 1.29 -5.67
CA GLN A 121 19.29 1.93 -5.19
C GLN A 121 18.08 1.38 -5.94
N LEU A 122 18.10 1.34 -7.28
CA LEU A 122 17.01 0.79 -8.08
C LEU A 122 16.69 -0.66 -7.67
N GLN A 123 17.72 -1.49 -7.49
CA GLN A 123 17.59 -2.87 -7.04
C GLN A 123 16.89 -2.95 -5.66
N GLU A 124 17.34 -2.17 -4.69
CA GLU A 124 16.78 -2.14 -3.33
C GLU A 124 15.33 -1.64 -3.32
N LYS A 125 15.01 -0.57 -4.06
CA LYS A 125 13.65 -0.04 -4.14
C LYS A 125 12.71 -1.01 -4.83
N LEU A 126 13.14 -1.70 -5.89
CA LEU A 126 12.35 -2.76 -6.53
C LEU A 126 12.15 -3.97 -5.60
N HIS A 127 13.14 -4.33 -4.78
CA HIS A 127 12.96 -5.37 -3.75
C HIS A 127 11.92 -4.98 -2.71
N ALA A 128 11.95 -3.74 -2.21
CA ALA A 128 11.04 -3.26 -1.19
C ALA A 128 9.59 -3.13 -1.71
N THR A 129 9.42 -2.67 -2.96
CA THR A 129 8.12 -2.40 -3.57
C THR A 129 7.55 -3.63 -4.30
N MET A 130 7.84 -3.81 -5.60
CA MET A 130 7.34 -4.92 -6.42
C MET A 130 7.71 -6.29 -5.84
N GLY A 131 8.94 -6.42 -5.35
CA GLY A 131 9.47 -7.64 -4.75
C GLY A 131 8.89 -7.97 -3.38
N ARG A 132 8.18 -7.03 -2.72
CA ARG A 132 7.64 -7.14 -1.35
C ARG A 132 8.68 -7.64 -0.35
N ASN A 133 9.76 -6.88 -0.20
CA ASN A 133 10.95 -7.27 0.57
C ASN A 133 11.48 -8.65 0.14
N ARG A 134 11.62 -8.83 -1.17
CA ARG A 134 12.09 -10.06 -1.83
C ARG A 134 11.20 -11.31 -1.70
N VAL A 135 10.06 -11.22 -1.01
CA VAL A 135 9.12 -12.34 -0.88
C VAL A 135 8.59 -12.77 -2.25
N LYS A 136 8.19 -11.80 -3.09
CA LYS A 136 7.59 -12.06 -4.41
C LYS A 136 8.64 -12.18 -5.53
N GLY A 137 9.68 -11.35 -5.49
CA GLY A 137 10.72 -11.30 -6.52
C GLY A 137 12.04 -10.79 -5.96
N ALA A 138 13.15 -11.41 -6.33
CA ALA A 138 14.50 -11.04 -5.92
C ALA A 138 15.38 -10.87 -7.16
N ILE A 139 16.35 -9.97 -7.09
CA ILE A 139 17.24 -9.57 -8.19
C ILE A 139 18.67 -9.94 -7.81
N GLY A 140 19.37 -10.63 -8.70
CA GLY A 140 20.82 -10.79 -8.69
C GLY A 140 21.45 -10.07 -9.88
N ILE A 141 22.42 -9.20 -9.62
CA ILE A 141 23.24 -8.55 -10.66
C ILE A 141 24.67 -9.06 -10.48
N HIS A 142 25.25 -9.56 -11.56
CA HIS A 142 26.52 -10.27 -11.52
C HIS A 142 27.49 -9.77 -12.59
N ASP A 143 28.78 -9.68 -12.27
CA ASP A 143 29.81 -9.47 -13.29
C ASP A 143 29.90 -10.72 -14.19
N LEU A 144 29.48 -10.56 -15.45
CA LEU A 144 29.41 -11.65 -16.42
C LEU A 144 30.78 -12.27 -16.69
N THR A 145 31.86 -11.49 -16.61
CA THR A 145 33.22 -11.96 -16.91
C THR A 145 33.72 -13.00 -15.91
N MET A 146 33.13 -12.98 -14.70
CA MET A 146 33.40 -13.90 -13.60
C MET A 146 32.60 -15.19 -13.69
N LEU A 147 31.59 -15.26 -14.57
CA LEU A 147 30.79 -16.45 -14.83
C LEU A 147 31.47 -17.37 -15.86
N ARG A 148 31.19 -18.68 -15.72
CA ARG A 148 31.59 -19.72 -16.68
C ARG A 148 30.38 -20.60 -16.99
N GLY A 149 29.85 -20.49 -18.20
CA GLY A 149 28.77 -21.38 -18.62
C GLY A 149 29.27 -22.79 -18.90
N ALA A 150 28.44 -23.78 -18.57
CA ALA A 150 28.67 -25.17 -18.96
C ALA A 150 28.84 -25.30 -20.47
N PRO A 151 29.84 -26.05 -20.98
CA PRO A 151 29.87 -26.39 -22.39
C PRO A 151 28.64 -27.25 -22.66
N ALA A 152 27.59 -26.64 -23.18
CA ALA A 152 26.52 -27.37 -23.82
C ALA A 152 27.18 -28.23 -24.90
N THR A 153 26.88 -29.53 -24.89
CA THR A 153 27.48 -30.51 -25.80
C THR A 153 27.37 -30.09 -27.28
N GLU A 154 26.44 -29.18 -27.58
CA GLU A 154 26.35 -28.23 -28.69
C GLU A 154 25.41 -27.09 -28.19
N GLY A 155 25.88 -25.85 -27.96
CA GLY A 155 24.97 -24.74 -27.56
C GLY A 155 25.61 -23.59 -26.77
N ASN A 156 24.76 -22.67 -26.32
CA ASN A 156 25.08 -21.46 -25.56
C ASN A 156 25.61 -21.77 -24.14
N PRO A 157 26.51 -20.94 -23.58
CA PRO A 157 26.82 -20.89 -22.15
C PRO A 157 25.57 -21.06 -21.26
N THR A 158 25.58 -22.09 -20.40
CA THR A 158 24.42 -22.41 -19.56
C THR A 158 24.72 -22.19 -18.08
N ILE A 159 23.80 -21.55 -17.37
CA ILE A 159 23.72 -21.55 -15.90
C ILE A 159 22.51 -22.37 -15.45
N ARG A 160 22.50 -22.81 -14.19
CA ARG A 160 21.50 -23.74 -13.66
C ARG A 160 20.82 -23.18 -12.42
N TYR A 161 19.49 -23.16 -12.42
CA TYR A 161 18.64 -22.83 -11.28
C TYR A 161 18.01 -24.11 -10.71
N THR A 162 18.20 -24.36 -9.41
CA THR A 162 17.82 -25.64 -8.78
C THR A 162 17.58 -25.45 -7.27
N GLY A 163 17.06 -26.48 -6.60
CA GLY A 163 16.91 -26.53 -5.15
C GLY A 163 18.03 -27.33 -4.48
N VAL A 164 18.51 -26.85 -3.31
CA VAL A 164 19.58 -27.50 -2.54
C VAL A 164 19.21 -27.63 -1.06
N ALA A 165 19.83 -28.60 -0.39
CA ALA A 165 19.70 -28.74 1.07
C ALA A 165 20.49 -27.62 1.80
N PRO A 166 20.14 -27.30 3.07
CA PRO A 166 20.88 -26.32 3.86
C PRO A 166 22.38 -26.63 4.05
N ASP A 167 22.76 -27.90 4.01
CA ASP A 167 24.15 -28.40 4.04
C ASP A 167 24.76 -28.59 2.64
N GLY A 168 24.17 -27.94 1.63
CA GLY A 168 24.62 -27.95 0.24
C GLY A 168 26.00 -27.33 0.01
N GLU A 169 26.35 -27.13 -1.27
CA GLU A 169 27.67 -26.63 -1.67
C GLU A 169 28.00 -25.29 -1.00
N ARG A 170 29.25 -25.14 -0.59
CA ARG A 170 29.70 -23.91 0.06
C ARG A 170 30.10 -22.88 -0.98
N PHE A 171 29.82 -21.63 -0.68
CA PHE A 171 30.28 -20.49 -1.47
C PHE A 171 30.70 -19.37 -0.52
N VAL A 172 31.36 -18.34 -1.04
CA VAL A 172 31.67 -17.13 -0.26
C VAL A 172 30.57 -16.10 -0.54
N PRO A 173 29.66 -15.81 0.41
CA PRO A 173 28.66 -14.77 0.23
C PRO A 173 29.31 -13.39 0.11
N LEU A 174 28.59 -12.42 -0.46
CA LEU A 174 28.96 -11.01 -0.36
C LEU A 174 29.17 -10.62 1.11
N ASP A 175 30.07 -9.67 1.36
CA ASP A 175 30.46 -9.21 2.70
C ASP A 175 31.01 -10.31 3.65
N SER A 176 31.47 -11.42 3.08
CA SER A 176 32.14 -12.51 3.81
C SER A 176 33.53 -12.82 3.26
N ASP A 177 34.42 -13.27 4.14
CA ASP A 177 35.74 -13.82 3.80
C ASP A 177 35.81 -15.35 3.98
N ARG A 178 34.71 -15.99 4.39
CA ARG A 178 34.62 -17.43 4.64
C ARG A 178 33.60 -18.10 3.75
N GLU A 179 33.91 -19.33 3.33
CA GLU A 179 32.97 -20.22 2.67
C GLU A 179 31.90 -20.71 3.66
N LEU A 180 30.63 -20.63 3.26
CA LEU A 180 29.46 -21.01 4.04
C LEU A 180 28.53 -21.88 3.21
N THR A 181 27.89 -22.87 3.84
CA THR A 181 26.71 -23.53 3.25
C THR A 181 25.50 -22.58 3.30
N PRO A 182 24.45 -22.81 2.50
CA PRO A 182 23.22 -22.00 2.56
C PRO A 182 22.63 -21.91 3.99
N GLY A 183 22.62 -23.01 4.75
CA GLY A 183 22.17 -23.01 6.14
C GLY A 183 23.06 -22.16 7.06
N GLU A 184 24.40 -22.24 6.91
CA GLU A 184 25.32 -21.37 7.66
C GLU A 184 25.12 -19.89 7.32
N VAL A 185 24.74 -19.56 6.07
CA VAL A 185 24.40 -18.18 5.69
C VAL A 185 23.18 -17.69 6.47
N LEU A 186 22.09 -18.45 6.48
CA LEU A 186 20.86 -18.08 7.21
C LEU A 186 21.09 -17.91 8.71
N GLU A 187 21.93 -18.75 9.30
CA GLU A 187 22.19 -18.74 10.74
C GLU A 187 23.22 -17.68 11.17
N ASP A 188 24.24 -17.38 10.38
CA ASP A 188 25.37 -16.56 10.80
C ASP A 188 25.53 -15.23 10.07
N HIS A 189 25.09 -15.12 8.82
CA HIS A 189 25.30 -13.92 8.00
C HIS A 189 24.25 -12.84 8.33
N PRO A 190 24.61 -11.54 8.47
CA PRO A 190 23.63 -10.48 8.74
C PRO A 190 22.46 -10.47 7.76
N THR A 191 22.74 -10.40 6.45
CA THR A 191 21.74 -10.49 5.37
C THR A 191 21.01 -11.84 5.38
N GLY A 192 21.72 -12.92 5.73
CA GLY A 192 21.14 -14.25 5.80
C GLY A 192 20.03 -14.34 6.85
N ARG A 193 20.26 -13.76 8.04
CA ARG A 193 19.28 -13.70 9.12
C ARG A 193 18.09 -12.80 8.79
N GLU A 194 18.35 -11.69 8.10
CA GLU A 194 17.31 -10.76 7.68
C GLU A 194 16.30 -11.43 6.75
N TYR A 195 16.77 -12.19 5.76
CA TYR A 195 15.92 -12.84 4.76
C TYR A 195 15.62 -14.32 5.05
N ALA A 196 16.11 -14.88 6.15
CA ALA A 196 15.78 -16.25 6.58
C ALA A 196 14.27 -16.53 6.64
N PRO A 197 13.41 -15.62 7.16
CA PRO A 197 11.96 -15.85 7.19
C PRO A 197 11.32 -16.05 5.81
N VAL A 198 11.98 -15.63 4.72
CA VAL A 198 11.45 -15.79 3.36
C VAL A 198 11.56 -17.24 2.86
N VAL A 199 12.54 -17.99 3.37
CA VAL A 199 12.84 -19.37 2.93
C VAL A 199 12.67 -20.41 4.04
N ASP A 200 12.18 -20.02 5.22
CA ASP A 200 12.09 -20.88 6.41
C ASP A 200 11.15 -22.07 6.19
N ASP A 201 10.08 -21.87 5.40
CA ASP A 201 9.08 -22.88 5.11
C ASP A 201 9.38 -23.71 3.84
N TYR A 202 10.50 -23.45 3.16
CA TYR A 202 10.79 -24.08 1.85
C TYR A 202 11.36 -25.49 2.03
N GLU A 203 10.91 -26.44 1.21
CA GLU A 203 11.44 -27.82 1.24
C GLU A 203 12.90 -27.89 0.76
N ALA A 204 13.31 -27.00 -0.13
CA ALA A 204 14.66 -26.85 -0.64
C ALA A 204 15.03 -25.38 -0.84
N MET A 205 16.29 -25.04 -0.62
CA MET A 205 16.80 -23.69 -0.78
C MET A 205 17.04 -23.40 -2.27
N PRO A 206 16.52 -22.31 -2.84
CA PRO A 206 16.81 -21.95 -4.23
C PRO A 206 18.30 -21.65 -4.41
N ALA A 207 18.90 -22.06 -5.52
CA ALA A 207 20.33 -21.86 -5.76
C ALA A 207 20.65 -21.77 -7.26
N ILE A 208 21.56 -20.86 -7.62
CA ILE A 208 21.99 -20.67 -9.01
C ILE A 208 23.49 -20.97 -9.15
N TYR A 209 23.79 -21.83 -10.13
CA TYR A 209 25.10 -22.38 -10.40
C TYR A 209 25.58 -22.00 -11.79
N ASP A 210 26.89 -21.79 -11.91
CA ASP A 210 27.63 -21.88 -13.16
C ASP A 210 28.56 -23.11 -13.11
N ASP A 211 29.49 -23.24 -14.05
CA ASP A 211 30.46 -24.36 -14.06
C ASP A 211 31.44 -24.39 -12.90
N LEU A 212 31.67 -23.24 -12.26
CA LEU A 212 32.62 -23.12 -11.15
C LEU A 212 31.96 -23.45 -9.81
N GLY A 213 30.64 -23.27 -9.71
CA GLY A 213 29.87 -23.61 -8.52
C GLY A 213 28.74 -22.61 -8.24
N LEU A 214 28.24 -22.67 -7.01
CA LEU A 214 27.18 -21.77 -6.51
C LEU A 214 27.66 -20.31 -6.56
N PHE A 215 26.88 -19.42 -7.17
CA PHE A 215 27.18 -17.98 -7.22
C PHE A 215 26.04 -17.07 -6.78
N SER A 216 24.81 -17.58 -6.66
CA SER A 216 23.68 -16.85 -6.09
C SER A 216 22.83 -17.80 -5.24
N PHE A 217 22.44 -17.34 -4.05
CA PHE A 217 21.45 -17.98 -3.19
C PHE A 217 20.22 -17.07 -3.05
N PRO A 218 19.31 -17.06 -4.04
CA PRO A 218 18.10 -16.25 -3.98
C PRO A 218 17.10 -16.78 -2.95
N PRO A 219 16.27 -15.90 -2.35
CA PRO A 219 16.28 -14.44 -2.41
C PRO A 219 17.29 -13.77 -1.46
N VAL A 220 18.20 -14.56 -0.87
CA VAL A 220 18.94 -14.18 0.32
C VAL A 220 20.16 -13.32 -0.03
N ILE A 221 21.12 -13.86 -0.76
CA ILE A 221 22.39 -13.18 -1.03
C ILE A 221 23.13 -13.74 -2.25
N ASN A 222 23.86 -12.87 -2.94
CA ASN A 222 24.77 -13.26 -4.02
C ASN A 222 26.15 -13.69 -3.48
N GLY A 223 26.91 -14.38 -4.30
CA GLY A 223 28.29 -14.75 -4.01
C GLY A 223 29.26 -13.63 -4.36
N ARG A 224 30.31 -13.47 -3.54
CA ARG A 224 31.37 -12.47 -3.73
C ARG A 224 32.14 -12.63 -5.04
N ARG A 225 32.16 -13.83 -5.62
CA ARG A 225 32.89 -14.09 -6.88
C ARG A 225 32.37 -13.26 -8.04
N THR A 226 31.07 -12.99 -8.07
CA THR A 226 30.38 -12.30 -9.17
C THR A 226 29.92 -10.90 -8.77
N GLU A 227 30.53 -10.34 -7.72
CA GLU A 227 30.31 -8.97 -7.25
C GLU A 227 30.54 -7.96 -8.38
N VAL A 228 29.62 -7.00 -8.50
CA VAL A 228 29.71 -5.91 -9.47
C VAL A 228 30.51 -4.77 -8.87
N SER A 229 31.34 -4.13 -9.68
CA SER A 229 32.13 -2.96 -9.30
C SER A 229 32.15 -1.94 -10.43
N THR A 230 32.76 -0.79 -10.20
CA THR A 230 33.02 0.22 -11.24
C THR A 230 33.92 -0.27 -12.38
N ASP A 231 34.60 -1.41 -12.22
CA ASP A 231 35.40 -2.05 -13.28
C ASP A 231 34.56 -3.02 -14.14
N SER A 232 33.35 -3.38 -13.69
CA SER A 232 32.46 -4.28 -14.42
C SER A 232 31.95 -3.59 -15.70
N ARG A 233 31.87 -4.36 -16.79
CA ARG A 233 31.46 -3.85 -18.12
C ARG A 233 30.37 -4.69 -18.78
N ASP A 234 30.32 -5.97 -18.44
CA ASP A 234 29.28 -6.88 -18.89
C ASP A 234 28.61 -7.47 -17.65
N LEU A 235 27.29 -7.43 -17.61
CA LEU A 235 26.50 -7.89 -16.47
C LEU A 235 25.60 -9.06 -16.89
N PHE A 236 25.40 -9.98 -15.95
CA PHE A 236 24.33 -10.97 -16.00
C PHE A 236 23.30 -10.60 -14.92
N VAL A 237 22.08 -10.28 -15.34
CA VAL A 237 20.97 -9.96 -14.44
C VAL A 237 20.05 -11.16 -14.38
N GLU A 238 19.81 -11.67 -13.18
CA GLU A 238 18.84 -12.73 -12.90
C GLU A 238 17.80 -12.24 -11.90
N LEU A 239 16.56 -12.70 -12.06
CA LEU A 239 15.53 -12.49 -11.06
C LEU A 239 14.79 -13.79 -10.81
N THR A 240 14.62 -14.15 -9.54
CA THR A 240 13.80 -15.30 -9.12
C THR A 240 12.57 -14.87 -8.34
N GLY A 241 11.47 -15.58 -8.51
CA GLY A 241 10.22 -15.17 -7.89
C GLY A 241 9.19 -16.26 -7.77
N THR A 242 8.13 -15.89 -7.06
CA THR A 242 6.92 -16.69 -6.90
C THR A 242 5.87 -16.38 -7.97
N ASP A 243 6.13 -15.36 -8.79
CA ASP A 243 5.21 -14.80 -9.78
C ASP A 243 6.00 -14.35 -11.01
N GLN A 244 5.76 -14.98 -12.17
CA GLN A 244 6.56 -14.75 -13.38
C GLN A 244 6.41 -13.30 -13.89
N TRP A 245 5.17 -12.79 -13.90
CA TRP A 245 4.89 -11.41 -14.32
C TRP A 245 5.72 -10.39 -13.53
N THR A 246 5.78 -10.53 -12.20
CA THR A 246 6.50 -9.59 -11.34
C THR A 246 7.98 -9.54 -11.69
N ILE A 247 8.63 -10.70 -11.83
CA ILE A 247 10.07 -10.74 -12.14
C ILE A 247 10.34 -10.28 -13.57
N ASP A 248 9.47 -10.55 -14.54
CA ASP A 248 9.62 -10.07 -15.92
C ASP A 248 9.55 -8.55 -15.98
N ARG A 249 8.59 -7.92 -15.28
CA ARG A 249 8.46 -6.45 -15.26
C ARG A 249 9.58 -5.77 -14.49
N MET A 250 10.04 -6.35 -13.37
CA MET A 250 11.23 -5.87 -12.66
C MET A 250 12.49 -5.96 -13.56
N CYS A 251 12.64 -7.06 -14.30
CA CYS A 251 13.73 -7.24 -15.27
C CYS A 251 13.68 -6.17 -16.37
N ALA A 252 12.49 -5.91 -16.91
CA ALA A 252 12.29 -4.88 -17.92
C ALA A 252 12.71 -3.50 -17.39
N ILE A 253 12.30 -3.09 -16.18
CA ILE A 253 12.68 -1.79 -15.59
C ILE A 253 14.20 -1.66 -15.48
N ILE A 254 14.91 -2.70 -15.02
CA ILE A 254 16.39 -2.69 -14.93
C ILE A 254 17.01 -2.56 -16.33
N CYS A 255 16.51 -3.30 -17.31
CA CYS A 255 17.03 -3.22 -18.67
C CYS A 255 16.83 -1.83 -19.29
N TYR A 256 15.68 -1.19 -19.04
CA TYR A 256 15.42 0.18 -19.49
C TYR A 256 16.33 1.22 -18.81
N ALA A 257 16.69 1.02 -17.55
CA ALA A 257 17.65 1.89 -16.86
C ALA A 257 19.06 1.74 -17.46
N LEU A 258 19.51 0.51 -17.69
CA LEU A 258 20.85 0.25 -18.25
C LEU A 258 20.96 0.63 -19.74
N ASP A 259 19.90 0.43 -20.52
CA ASP A 259 19.82 0.87 -21.92
C ASP A 259 19.89 2.41 -22.04
N ALA A 260 19.26 3.14 -21.11
CA ALA A 260 19.37 4.60 -21.05
C ALA A 260 20.81 5.10 -20.81
N ARG A 261 21.68 4.26 -20.22
CA ARG A 261 23.12 4.50 -20.09
C ARG A 261 23.94 4.01 -21.29
N GLY A 262 23.28 3.61 -22.38
CA GLY A 262 23.89 3.18 -23.63
C GLY A 262 24.33 1.72 -23.66
N ALA A 263 23.92 0.91 -22.69
CA ALA A 263 24.22 -0.52 -22.67
C ALA A 263 23.43 -1.27 -23.75
N THR A 264 23.99 -2.38 -24.24
CA THR A 264 23.26 -3.28 -25.15
C THR A 264 22.65 -4.44 -24.38
N ILE A 265 21.39 -4.74 -24.65
CA ILE A 265 20.65 -5.84 -24.03
C ILE A 265 20.74 -7.08 -24.94
N GLU A 266 21.17 -8.21 -24.40
CA GLU A 266 21.11 -9.50 -25.08
C GLU A 266 20.06 -10.40 -24.41
N ASP A 267 19.37 -11.17 -25.23
CA ASP A 267 18.38 -12.11 -24.75
C ASP A 267 19.04 -13.24 -23.92
N VAL A 268 18.24 -13.84 -23.04
CA VAL A 268 18.56 -15.06 -22.29
C VAL A 268 17.45 -16.06 -22.53
N THR A 269 17.83 -17.29 -22.87
CA THR A 269 16.87 -18.39 -23.00
C THR A 269 16.64 -19.03 -21.64
N VAL A 270 15.41 -19.15 -21.17
CA VAL A 270 15.05 -19.89 -19.96
C VAL A 270 14.43 -21.22 -20.36
N GLU A 271 15.06 -22.33 -19.96
CA GLU A 271 14.64 -23.69 -20.27
C GLU A 271 14.16 -24.39 -18.99
N TYR A 272 12.88 -24.72 -18.93
CA TYR A 272 12.30 -25.46 -17.81
C TYR A 272 12.34 -26.96 -18.06
N ALA A 273 12.92 -27.71 -17.13
CA ALA A 273 12.89 -29.17 -17.17
C ALA A 273 11.45 -29.72 -16.97
N ASP A 274 10.65 -29.06 -16.14
CA ASP A 274 9.23 -29.38 -15.95
C ASP A 274 8.34 -28.55 -16.90
N PRO A 275 7.67 -29.17 -17.88
CA PRO A 275 6.84 -28.45 -18.83
C PRO A 275 5.61 -27.78 -18.22
N SER A 276 5.12 -28.26 -17.07
CA SER A 276 3.96 -27.68 -16.40
C SER A 276 4.30 -26.34 -15.76
N VAL A 277 5.49 -26.22 -15.18
CA VAL A 277 6.01 -24.95 -14.65
C VAL A 277 6.25 -23.95 -15.78
N ALA A 278 6.76 -24.42 -16.92
CA ALA A 278 6.97 -23.57 -18.09
C ALA A 278 5.66 -23.01 -18.65
N ALA A 279 4.62 -23.84 -18.75
CA ALA A 279 3.30 -23.41 -19.19
C ALA A 279 2.70 -22.37 -18.24
N ALA A 280 2.81 -22.60 -16.91
CA ALA A 280 2.37 -21.65 -15.91
C ALA A 280 3.15 -20.32 -15.97
N ALA A 281 4.47 -20.37 -16.22
CA ALA A 281 5.27 -19.16 -16.41
C ALA A 281 4.80 -18.34 -17.61
N ILE A 282 4.53 -18.98 -18.76
CA ILE A 282 3.99 -18.32 -19.96
C ILE A 282 2.62 -17.70 -19.65
N GLU A 283 1.70 -18.48 -19.09
CA GLU A 283 0.35 -18.01 -18.73
C GLU A 283 0.38 -16.85 -17.72
N GLU A 284 1.24 -16.89 -16.70
CA GLU A 284 1.35 -15.81 -15.72
C GLU A 284 1.98 -14.55 -16.31
N SER A 285 2.98 -14.69 -17.19
CA SER A 285 3.62 -13.55 -17.87
C SER A 285 2.62 -12.75 -18.70
N ASP A 286 1.67 -13.46 -19.34
CA ASP A 286 0.62 -12.89 -20.19
C ASP A 286 -0.68 -12.53 -19.42
N GLY A 287 -1.05 -13.31 -18.40
CA GLY A 287 -2.46 -13.50 -17.98
C GLY A 287 -2.99 -12.58 -16.87
N ARG A 288 -2.18 -11.68 -16.28
CA ARG A 288 -2.69 -10.77 -15.23
C ARG A 288 -3.48 -9.58 -15.75
N ASP A 289 -3.34 -9.27 -17.04
CA ASP A 289 -3.78 -7.99 -17.60
C ASP A 289 -5.08 -8.08 -18.44
N GLU A 290 -5.55 -9.29 -18.75
CA GLU A 290 -6.87 -9.53 -19.36
C GLU A 290 -8.02 -9.55 -18.32
N ALA A 291 -7.72 -9.81 -17.04
CA ALA A 291 -8.73 -9.93 -15.98
C ALA A 291 -9.35 -8.57 -15.54
N GLY A 292 -8.81 -7.44 -16.00
CA GLY A 292 -9.33 -6.09 -15.70
C GLY A 292 -10.59 -5.69 -16.50
N GLY A 293 -11.12 -6.59 -17.34
CA GLY A 293 -12.33 -6.35 -18.14
C GLY A 293 -13.58 -7.10 -17.67
N SER A 294 -13.52 -7.89 -16.60
CA SER A 294 -14.69 -8.61 -16.08
C SER A 294 -14.81 -8.46 -14.58
N ASP A 295 -15.57 -7.46 -14.16
CA ASP A 295 -16.01 -7.36 -12.77
C ASP A 295 -17.07 -8.43 -12.43
N GLU A 296 -17.06 -8.79 -11.16
CA GLU A 296 -17.78 -9.88 -10.50
C GLU A 296 -19.29 -9.93 -10.83
N ALA A 297 -19.72 -11.00 -11.50
CA ALA A 297 -21.09 -11.48 -11.43
C ALA A 297 -21.09 -12.92 -10.90
N GLY A 298 -21.57 -13.08 -9.66
CA GLY A 298 -21.73 -14.39 -9.04
C GLY A 298 -22.63 -15.33 -9.85
N GLY A 299 -22.15 -16.57 -10.00
CA GLY A 299 -22.97 -17.77 -10.07
C GLY A 299 -23.45 -18.22 -11.45
N ALA A 300 -22.81 -19.26 -11.99
CA ALA A 300 -23.43 -20.58 -12.19
C ALA A 300 -22.48 -21.50 -12.97
N HIS A 301 -22.27 -22.71 -12.44
CA HIS A 301 -21.67 -23.81 -13.17
C HIS A 301 -22.41 -24.06 -14.50
N GLY A 302 -21.72 -23.79 -15.62
CA GLY A 302 -22.11 -24.20 -16.97
C GLY A 302 -21.12 -25.24 -17.49
N GLU A 303 -21.63 -26.42 -17.82
CA GLU A 303 -20.88 -27.59 -18.26
C GLU A 303 -20.07 -27.32 -19.55
N ALA A 304 -18.82 -27.76 -19.55
CA ALA A 304 -17.91 -27.72 -20.69
C ALA A 304 -18.46 -28.51 -21.89
N GLY A 305 -18.68 -27.82 -23.01
CA GLY A 305 -18.93 -28.42 -24.32
C GLY A 305 -17.61 -28.70 -25.02
N SER A 306 -17.30 -29.98 -25.23
CA SER A 306 -16.15 -30.46 -25.97
C SER A 306 -16.34 -30.32 -27.49
N GLY A 307 -15.48 -29.52 -28.12
CA GLY A 307 -15.23 -29.50 -29.56
C GLY A 307 -13.78 -29.91 -29.84
N PRO A 308 -13.48 -30.63 -30.94
CA PRO A 308 -12.25 -31.40 -31.06
C PRO A 308 -11.04 -30.55 -31.41
N ASP A 309 -9.97 -30.72 -30.63
CA ASP A 309 -8.60 -30.32 -30.93
C ASP A 309 -8.15 -30.84 -32.30
N GLU A 310 -7.76 -29.94 -33.19
CA GLU A 310 -6.77 -30.24 -34.23
C GLU A 310 -5.38 -30.09 -33.62
N ALA A 311 -4.87 -31.21 -33.09
CA ALA A 311 -3.51 -31.32 -32.59
C ALA A 311 -2.51 -31.08 -33.75
N ALA A 312 -1.90 -29.91 -33.77
CA ALA A 312 -0.67 -29.66 -34.50
C ALA A 312 0.47 -30.44 -33.81
N GLU A 313 1.26 -31.16 -34.59
CA GLU A 313 2.40 -31.96 -34.13
C GLU A 313 3.42 -31.05 -33.39
N ALA A 314 3.52 -31.22 -32.06
CA ALA A 314 4.48 -30.51 -31.22
C ALA A 314 5.89 -31.11 -31.35
N ASP A 315 6.84 -30.25 -31.65
CA ASP A 315 8.27 -30.49 -31.58
C ASP A 315 8.66 -30.87 -30.13
N THR A 316 9.45 -31.92 -29.96
CA THR A 316 9.78 -32.53 -28.66
C THR A 316 10.92 -31.81 -27.92
N GLY A 317 10.96 -30.48 -27.96
CA GLY A 317 11.87 -29.64 -27.18
C GLY A 317 11.31 -29.36 -25.79
N ALA A 318 12.19 -29.12 -24.81
CA ALA A 318 11.78 -28.51 -23.55
C ALA A 318 11.15 -27.13 -23.84
N PRO A 319 10.05 -26.74 -23.18
CA PRO A 319 9.46 -25.42 -23.38
C PRO A 319 10.46 -24.33 -22.96
N THR A 320 10.67 -23.37 -23.84
CA THR A 320 11.65 -22.29 -23.70
C THR A 320 10.99 -20.93 -23.67
N LEU A 321 11.50 -20.02 -22.84
CA LEU A 321 11.12 -18.62 -22.82
C LEU A 321 12.33 -17.78 -23.25
N VAL A 322 12.10 -16.75 -24.05
CA VAL A 322 13.13 -15.74 -24.39
C VAL A 322 12.88 -14.52 -23.50
N ARG A 323 13.93 -14.02 -22.86
CA ARG A 323 13.88 -12.92 -21.89
C ARG A 323 14.99 -11.91 -22.14
N PRO A 324 14.86 -10.63 -21.74
CA PRO A 324 13.73 -10.04 -21.02
C PRO A 324 12.45 -10.00 -21.86
N ASP A 325 11.29 -10.05 -21.21
CA ASP A 325 10.01 -9.86 -21.91
C ASP A 325 9.72 -8.36 -22.09
N PHE A 326 9.84 -7.90 -23.33
CA PHE A 326 9.51 -6.53 -23.74
C PHE A 326 8.17 -6.42 -24.49
N SER A 327 7.30 -7.42 -24.36
CA SER A 327 5.93 -7.34 -24.88
C SER A 327 5.23 -6.05 -24.42
N THR A 328 4.69 -5.32 -25.39
CA THR A 328 3.84 -4.15 -25.14
C THR A 328 2.40 -4.59 -24.97
N LYS A 329 1.63 -3.76 -24.25
CA LYS A 329 0.18 -3.95 -24.11
C LYS A 329 -0.56 -2.93 -24.95
N THR A 330 -1.84 -3.20 -25.19
CA THR A 330 -2.72 -2.25 -25.86
C THR A 330 -3.99 -2.07 -25.05
N LYS A 331 -4.39 -0.81 -24.84
CA LYS A 331 -5.70 -0.46 -24.26
C LYS A 331 -6.45 0.40 -25.25
N THR A 332 -7.74 0.13 -25.42
CA THR A 332 -8.60 0.88 -26.33
C THR A 332 -9.44 1.89 -25.56
N VAL A 333 -9.42 3.16 -25.98
CA VAL A 333 -10.25 4.24 -25.43
C VAL A 333 -11.03 4.93 -26.54
N SER A 334 -12.30 5.28 -26.28
CA SER A 334 -13.08 6.10 -27.22
C SER A 334 -12.79 7.58 -27.04
N HIS A 335 -12.88 8.34 -28.13
CA HIS A 335 -12.68 9.78 -28.13
C HIS A 335 -13.62 10.49 -27.14
N ASP A 336 -14.92 10.18 -27.22
CA ASP A 336 -15.95 10.77 -26.36
C ASP A 336 -15.68 10.50 -24.88
N ARG A 337 -15.08 9.34 -24.54
CA ARG A 337 -14.75 9.00 -23.16
C ARG A 337 -13.58 9.84 -22.64
N ILE A 338 -12.56 10.08 -23.46
CA ILE A 338 -11.43 10.96 -23.11
C ILE A 338 -11.99 12.36 -22.77
N GLU A 339 -12.78 12.94 -23.66
CA GLU A 339 -13.36 14.29 -23.47
C GLU A 339 -14.29 14.34 -22.26
N SER A 340 -15.15 13.34 -22.10
CA SER A 340 -16.12 13.30 -20.99
C SER A 340 -15.46 13.19 -19.62
N ILE A 341 -14.35 12.45 -19.53
CA ILE A 341 -13.61 12.25 -18.27
C ILE A 341 -12.72 13.46 -17.97
N LEU A 342 -11.99 13.98 -18.97
CA LEU A 342 -11.14 15.16 -18.79
C LEU A 342 -11.95 16.46 -18.67
N GLY A 343 -13.17 16.49 -19.22
CA GLY A 343 -14.04 17.65 -19.22
C GLY A 343 -13.62 18.75 -20.22
N ILE A 344 -12.88 18.39 -21.26
CA ILE A 344 -12.39 19.29 -22.31
C ILE A 344 -12.62 18.69 -23.70
N GLU A 345 -12.73 19.56 -24.70
CA GLU A 345 -12.77 19.15 -26.11
C GLU A 345 -11.33 19.04 -26.64
N LEU A 346 -11.02 17.98 -27.38
CA LEU A 346 -9.68 17.73 -27.94
C LEU A 346 -9.79 17.30 -29.41
N ASP A 347 -9.01 17.91 -30.30
CA ASP A 347 -8.89 17.39 -31.65
C ASP A 347 -8.08 16.06 -31.66
N PRO A 348 -8.27 15.17 -32.65
CA PRO A 348 -7.63 13.85 -32.64
C PRO A 348 -6.10 13.87 -32.66
N ASP A 349 -5.53 14.87 -33.33
CA ASP A 349 -4.09 15.09 -33.37
C ASP A 349 -3.55 15.50 -31.99
N GLU A 350 -4.35 16.22 -31.19
CA GLU A 350 -3.99 16.57 -29.81
C GLU A 350 -3.99 15.33 -28.91
N VAL A 351 -4.98 14.43 -29.06
CA VAL A 351 -5.00 13.17 -28.29
C VAL A 351 -3.75 12.32 -28.59
N GLN A 352 -3.34 12.22 -29.86
CA GLN A 352 -2.12 11.50 -30.22
C GLN A 352 -0.87 12.21 -29.66
N ASP A 353 -0.80 13.54 -29.75
CA ASP A 353 0.30 14.34 -29.19
C ASP A 353 0.45 14.12 -27.68
N LEU A 354 -0.66 14.15 -26.95
CA LEU A 354 -0.71 13.91 -25.52
C LEU A 354 -0.28 12.48 -25.16
N ALA A 355 -0.73 11.47 -25.91
CA ALA A 355 -0.32 10.09 -25.69
C ALA A 355 1.19 9.94 -25.87
N GLU A 356 1.74 10.49 -26.96
CA GLU A 356 3.17 10.47 -27.25
C GLU A 356 4.01 11.17 -26.17
N ARG A 357 3.54 12.31 -25.66
CA ARG A 357 4.16 13.05 -24.55
C ARG A 357 3.98 12.39 -23.18
N ALA A 358 3.17 11.35 -23.09
CA ALA A 358 3.05 10.49 -21.91
C ALA A 358 3.89 9.20 -22.01
N GLY A 359 4.65 9.02 -23.10
CA GLY A 359 5.39 7.78 -23.37
C GLY A 359 4.52 6.62 -23.83
N LEU A 360 3.35 6.93 -24.39
CA LEU A 360 2.40 5.99 -25.00
C LEU A 360 2.33 6.24 -26.51
N GLU A 361 1.74 5.32 -27.27
CA GLU A 361 1.57 5.49 -28.72
C GLU A 361 0.12 5.17 -29.09
N ALA A 362 -0.60 6.14 -29.67
CA ALA A 362 -2.02 6.02 -29.94
C ALA A 362 -2.29 5.92 -31.45
N GLU A 363 -2.84 4.78 -31.88
CA GLU A 363 -3.31 4.60 -33.25
C GLU A 363 -4.83 4.81 -33.32
N THR A 364 -5.28 5.68 -34.23
CA THR A 364 -6.71 5.97 -34.39
C THR A 364 -7.39 5.03 -35.39
N ARG A 365 -8.55 4.50 -35.02
CA ARG A 365 -9.45 3.77 -35.93
C ARG A 365 -10.92 4.15 -35.72
N GLU A 366 -11.74 3.77 -36.69
CA GLU A 366 -13.20 3.89 -36.63
C GLU A 366 -13.80 2.53 -36.25
N GLU A 367 -14.74 2.52 -35.29
CA GLU A 367 -15.39 1.30 -34.80
C GLU A 367 -16.89 1.51 -34.62
N THR A 368 -17.69 0.44 -34.72
CA THR A 368 -19.14 0.52 -34.47
C THR A 368 -19.38 0.57 -32.96
N ALA A 369 -20.15 1.53 -32.47
CA ALA A 369 -20.31 1.78 -31.04
C ALA A 369 -20.74 0.56 -30.21
N VAL A 370 -21.50 -0.38 -30.79
CA VAL A 370 -21.94 -1.61 -30.13
C VAL A 370 -20.77 -2.51 -29.69
N GLU A 371 -19.65 -2.50 -30.43
CA GLU A 371 -18.47 -3.31 -30.09
C GLU A 371 -17.64 -2.66 -28.98
N VAL A 372 -17.58 -1.32 -28.96
CA VAL A 372 -16.87 -0.52 -27.93
C VAL A 372 -17.61 -0.53 -26.58
N VAL A 373 -18.94 -0.59 -26.60
CA VAL A 373 -19.79 -0.63 -25.40
C VAL A 373 -19.81 -2.02 -24.75
N SER A 374 -19.43 -3.08 -25.46
CA SER A 374 -19.32 -4.42 -24.83
C SER A 374 -18.21 -4.52 -23.77
N THR A 375 -17.31 -3.54 -23.72
CA THR A 375 -16.27 -3.34 -22.69
C THR A 375 -16.58 -2.18 -21.73
N ILE A 376 -17.74 -1.51 -21.83
CA ILE A 376 -18.10 -0.32 -21.03
C ILE A 376 -19.60 -0.35 -20.69
N ASP A 377 -19.92 -0.32 -19.40
CA ASP A 377 -21.23 -0.59 -18.76
C ASP A 377 -22.37 0.43 -19.05
N ASP A 378 -22.48 0.97 -20.26
CA ASP A 378 -23.55 1.91 -20.67
C ASP A 378 -24.31 1.40 -21.89
N ALA A 379 -25.35 0.60 -21.61
CA ALA A 379 -26.26 0.05 -22.61
C ALA A 379 -27.24 1.10 -23.14
N ASP A 380 -26.84 1.91 -24.13
CA ASP A 380 -27.73 2.53 -25.12
C ASP A 380 -26.93 3.31 -26.18
N VAL A 381 -26.20 2.62 -27.07
CA VAL A 381 -25.65 3.26 -28.28
C VAL A 381 -26.13 2.55 -29.54
N ALA A 382 -26.79 3.33 -30.38
CA ALA A 382 -27.25 2.94 -31.71
C ALA A 382 -26.06 2.72 -32.66
N ASP A 383 -26.38 2.26 -33.87
CA ASP A 383 -25.53 1.91 -35.03
C ASP A 383 -24.67 3.12 -35.55
N GLU A 384 -23.91 3.77 -34.68
CA GLU A 384 -23.05 4.92 -34.96
C GLU A 384 -21.57 4.49 -34.96
N THR A 385 -20.82 5.02 -35.92
CA THR A 385 -19.37 4.82 -35.98
C THR A 385 -18.71 5.83 -35.07
N VAL A 386 -17.94 5.36 -34.09
CA VAL A 386 -17.20 6.15 -33.12
C VAL A 386 -15.71 6.08 -33.38
N ARG A 387 -14.98 7.14 -33.00
CA ARG A 387 -13.52 7.15 -33.04
C ARG A 387 -12.97 6.51 -31.78
N VAL A 388 -12.03 5.59 -31.95
CA VAL A 388 -11.30 4.94 -30.86
C VAL A 388 -9.80 5.03 -31.10
N TYR A 389 -9.05 4.92 -30.01
CA TYR A 389 -7.59 4.92 -29.99
C TYR A 389 -7.13 3.61 -29.37
N ASP A 390 -6.34 2.85 -30.12
CA ASP A 390 -5.59 1.72 -29.60
C ASP A 390 -4.25 2.26 -29.10
N VAL A 391 -4.08 2.28 -27.78
CA VAL A 391 -2.94 2.90 -27.12
C VAL A 391 -1.95 1.82 -26.68
N THR A 392 -0.77 1.84 -27.28
CA THR A 392 0.35 0.96 -26.96
C THR A 392 1.04 1.45 -25.70
N ILE A 393 1.30 0.52 -24.78
CA ILE A 393 1.86 0.76 -23.45
C ILE A 393 3.18 0.00 -23.36
N PRO A 394 4.29 0.68 -22.98
CA PRO A 394 5.58 0.04 -22.87
C PRO A 394 5.64 -0.90 -21.64
N PRO A 395 6.47 -1.95 -21.68
CA PRO A 395 6.54 -2.99 -20.64
C PRO A 395 6.91 -2.48 -19.24
N TYR A 396 7.56 -1.32 -19.11
CA TYR A 396 7.89 -0.72 -17.80
C TYR A 396 6.70 -0.03 -17.13
N ARG A 397 5.64 0.30 -17.87
CA ARG A 397 4.40 0.92 -17.34
C ARG A 397 3.47 -0.16 -16.79
N VAL A 398 3.79 -0.60 -15.58
CA VAL A 398 3.05 -1.64 -14.86
C VAL A 398 1.76 -1.14 -14.20
N ASP A 399 1.59 0.18 -14.16
CA ASP A 399 0.47 0.91 -13.57
C ASP A 399 -0.75 1.01 -14.50
N VAL A 400 -0.56 0.89 -15.82
CA VAL A 400 -1.65 1.02 -16.80
C VAL A 400 -2.42 -0.31 -16.89
N LEU A 401 -3.43 -0.46 -16.05
CA LEU A 401 -4.25 -1.67 -15.93
C LEU A 401 -5.62 -1.51 -16.63
N HIS A 402 -6.14 -0.30 -16.67
CA HIS A 402 -7.45 0.05 -17.19
C HIS A 402 -7.36 1.18 -18.23
N PRO A 403 -8.26 1.25 -19.23
CA PRO A 403 -8.31 2.38 -20.17
C PRO A 403 -8.45 3.78 -19.52
N LEU A 404 -8.88 3.86 -18.27
CA LEU A 404 -8.91 5.12 -17.51
C LEU A 404 -7.50 5.61 -17.15
N ASP A 405 -6.53 4.71 -16.96
CA ASP A 405 -5.14 5.09 -16.65
C ASP A 405 -4.49 5.77 -17.87
N VAL A 406 -4.89 5.35 -19.07
CA VAL A 406 -4.52 6.06 -20.32
C VAL A 406 -5.11 7.47 -20.31
N ILE A 407 -6.36 7.65 -19.90
CA ILE A 407 -6.99 8.97 -19.83
C ILE A 407 -6.31 9.86 -18.77
N ASP A 408 -5.89 9.29 -17.64
CA ASP A 408 -5.10 9.99 -16.62
C ASP A 408 -3.78 10.51 -17.21
N ASP A 409 -3.05 9.66 -17.93
CA ASP A 409 -1.81 10.05 -18.62
C ASP A 409 -2.02 11.17 -19.64
N LEU A 410 -3.10 11.11 -20.44
CA LEU A 410 -3.47 12.18 -21.36
C LEU A 410 -3.74 13.49 -20.61
N GLY A 411 -4.45 13.43 -19.49
CA GLY A 411 -4.74 14.57 -18.63
C GLY A 411 -3.48 15.18 -18.00
N ARG A 412 -2.52 14.35 -17.57
CA ARG A 412 -1.22 14.79 -17.06
C ARG A 412 -0.38 15.46 -18.14
N ALA A 413 -0.30 14.87 -19.33
CA ALA A 413 0.42 15.44 -20.47
C ALA A 413 -0.20 16.78 -20.94
N TYR A 414 -1.52 16.93 -20.79
CA TYR A 414 -2.24 18.19 -21.03
C TYR A 414 -1.91 19.21 -19.93
N GLY A 415 -1.79 18.75 -18.69
CA GLY A 415 -1.51 19.54 -17.50
C GLY A 415 -2.78 19.85 -16.73
N PHE A 416 -2.98 19.20 -15.58
CA PHE A 416 -4.19 19.38 -14.78
C PHE A 416 -4.45 20.83 -14.34
N ASN A 417 -3.39 21.63 -14.16
CA ASN A 417 -3.51 23.04 -13.81
C ASN A 417 -4.08 23.92 -14.96
N GLU A 418 -4.09 23.42 -16.19
CA GLU A 418 -4.68 24.08 -17.36
C GLU A 418 -6.17 23.75 -17.52
N LEU A 419 -6.69 22.76 -16.80
CA LEU A 419 -8.11 22.41 -16.83
C LEU A 419 -8.96 23.49 -16.16
N ALA A 420 -9.90 24.06 -16.90
CA ALA A 420 -10.81 25.06 -16.36
C ALA A 420 -11.79 24.41 -15.36
N PRO A 421 -11.84 24.86 -14.09
CA PRO A 421 -12.75 24.29 -13.11
C PRO A 421 -14.20 24.63 -13.46
N ASN A 422 -15.05 23.61 -13.54
CA ASN A 422 -16.48 23.75 -13.80
C ASN A 422 -17.30 23.22 -12.62
N TYR A 423 -18.35 23.95 -12.23
CA TYR A 423 -19.25 23.47 -11.19
C TYR A 423 -20.17 22.38 -11.76
N PRO A 424 -20.32 21.22 -11.08
CA PRO A 424 -21.27 20.21 -11.51
C PRO A 424 -22.70 20.75 -11.46
N GLU A 425 -23.49 20.50 -12.50
CA GLU A 425 -24.89 20.95 -12.60
C GLU A 425 -25.84 20.06 -11.79
N ILE A 426 -25.54 19.87 -10.50
CA ILE A 426 -26.29 18.99 -9.61
C ILE A 426 -27.03 19.84 -8.55
N GLY A 427 -28.36 19.77 -8.54
CA GLY A 427 -29.20 20.42 -7.54
C GLY A 427 -29.54 19.47 -6.38
N THR A 428 -28.86 19.57 -5.26
CA THR A 428 -29.14 18.76 -4.05
C THR A 428 -29.45 19.62 -2.83
N VAL A 429 -30.22 19.07 -1.89
CA VAL A 429 -30.49 19.68 -0.57
C VAL A 429 -29.85 18.79 0.49
N GLY A 430 -28.73 19.24 1.04
CA GLY A 430 -28.07 18.56 2.16
C GLY A 430 -28.74 18.85 3.50
N GLY A 431 -28.57 17.95 4.45
CA GLY A 431 -29.01 18.12 5.83
C GLY A 431 -28.07 17.44 6.81
N ARG A 432 -27.95 17.99 8.03
CA ARG A 432 -27.26 17.31 9.14
C ARG A 432 -28.08 16.10 9.59
N HIS A 433 -27.39 15.00 9.89
CA HIS A 433 -27.99 13.82 10.52
C HIS A 433 -28.59 14.20 11.87
N GLU A 434 -29.72 13.59 12.25
CA GLU A 434 -30.44 13.90 13.50
C GLU A 434 -29.54 13.72 14.74
N ARG A 435 -28.75 12.64 14.76
CA ARG A 435 -27.73 12.40 15.79
C ARG A 435 -26.78 13.59 15.97
N SER A 436 -26.23 14.14 14.89
CA SER A 436 -25.28 15.27 14.97
C SER A 436 -25.93 16.53 15.51
N ARG A 437 -27.19 16.80 15.14
CA ARG A 437 -27.97 17.92 15.71
C ARG A 437 -28.20 17.74 17.21
N ARG A 438 -28.47 16.50 17.64
CA ARG A 438 -28.66 16.16 19.04
C ARG A 438 -27.38 16.28 19.85
N GLU A 439 -26.27 15.72 19.37
CA GLU A 439 -24.95 15.86 20.01
C GLU A 439 -24.59 17.34 20.20
N GLU A 440 -24.77 18.16 19.17
CA GLU A 440 -24.54 19.61 19.21
C GLU A 440 -25.44 20.30 20.25
N ALA A 441 -26.74 20.03 20.25
CA ALA A 441 -27.67 20.60 21.23
C ALA A 441 -27.34 20.20 22.67
N VAL A 442 -26.90 18.96 22.90
CA VAL A 442 -26.51 18.48 24.24
C VAL A 442 -25.22 19.16 24.69
N ARG A 443 -24.21 19.26 23.82
CA ARG A 443 -22.96 19.98 24.10
C ARG A 443 -23.24 21.45 24.43
N GLU A 444 -24.02 22.16 23.61
CA GLU A 444 -24.41 23.55 23.89
C GLU A 444 -25.12 23.70 25.24
N THR A 445 -26.00 22.77 25.59
CA THR A 445 -26.72 22.78 26.86
C THR A 445 -25.78 22.56 28.04
N LEU A 446 -24.87 21.58 27.95
CA LEU A 446 -23.86 21.31 28.99
C LEU A 446 -22.94 22.51 29.21
N VAL A 447 -22.46 23.13 28.14
CA VAL A 447 -21.66 24.37 28.21
C VAL A 447 -22.47 25.49 28.86
N GLY A 448 -23.74 25.65 28.50
CA GLY A 448 -24.66 26.59 29.14
C GLY A 448 -24.90 26.33 30.63
N LEU A 449 -24.76 25.08 31.09
CA LEU A 449 -24.86 24.68 32.50
C LEU A 449 -23.55 24.87 33.28
N GLY A 450 -22.46 25.22 32.60
CA GLY A 450 -21.16 25.55 33.18
C GLY A 450 -20.07 24.50 32.99
N PHE A 451 -20.33 23.45 32.19
CA PHE A 451 -19.28 22.47 31.84
C PHE A 451 -18.33 23.02 30.78
N GLU A 452 -17.08 22.58 30.84
CA GLU A 452 -16.16 22.65 29.71
C GLU A 452 -16.32 21.39 28.84
N ASP A 453 -16.49 21.58 27.54
CA ASP A 453 -16.72 20.49 26.59
C ASP A 453 -15.40 19.82 26.20
N MET A 454 -15.37 18.50 26.26
CA MET A 454 -14.19 17.67 26.01
C MET A 454 -14.30 16.89 24.70
N LEU A 455 -13.13 16.52 24.18
CA LEU A 455 -12.94 15.63 23.05
C LEU A 455 -11.78 14.69 23.38
N ASP A 456 -12.09 13.63 24.11
CA ASP A 456 -11.10 12.69 24.59
C ASP A 456 -10.83 11.57 23.59
N PHE A 457 -9.72 10.86 23.78
CA PHE A 457 -9.42 9.68 22.98
C PHE A 457 -10.46 8.58 23.25
N HIS A 458 -10.98 7.98 22.18
CA HIS A 458 -11.84 6.81 22.27
C HIS A 458 -11.06 5.52 22.57
N LEU A 459 -9.74 5.53 22.29
CA LEU A 459 -8.83 4.46 22.63
C LEU A 459 -8.19 4.77 23.98
N ILE A 460 -8.28 3.85 24.92
CA ILE A 460 -7.70 3.96 26.27
C ILE A 460 -7.05 2.65 26.70
N GLY A 461 -6.31 2.68 27.80
CA GLY A 461 -5.77 1.49 28.44
C GLY A 461 -6.85 0.67 29.13
N GLU A 462 -6.70 -0.65 29.11
CA GLU A 462 -7.64 -1.56 29.79
C GLU A 462 -7.67 -1.30 31.31
N ALA A 463 -6.50 -1.01 31.91
CA ALA A 463 -6.41 -0.64 33.32
C ALA A 463 -7.16 0.67 33.66
N ASP A 464 -7.16 1.64 32.74
CA ASP A 464 -7.88 2.91 32.93
C ASP A 464 -9.39 2.72 32.86
N ALA A 465 -9.86 1.88 31.93
CA ALA A 465 -11.29 1.61 31.77
C ALA A 465 -11.90 0.82 32.94
N TYR A 466 -11.12 -0.11 33.52
CA TYR A 466 -11.60 -1.12 34.46
C TYR A 466 -10.95 -1.01 35.85
N ASP A 467 -9.67 -1.35 35.98
CA ASP A 467 -8.98 -1.52 37.26
C ASP A 467 -9.00 -0.24 38.11
N ARG A 468 -8.63 0.90 37.51
CA ARG A 468 -8.59 2.22 38.19
C ARG A 468 -9.98 2.75 38.51
N MET A 469 -11.00 2.26 37.79
CA MET A 469 -12.40 2.54 38.05
C MET A 469 -13.06 1.56 39.03
N GLY A 470 -12.37 0.48 39.40
CA GLY A 470 -12.89 -0.60 40.23
C GLY A 470 -13.97 -1.45 39.55
N VAL A 471 -14.05 -1.43 38.21
CA VAL A 471 -15.04 -2.19 37.43
C VAL A 471 -14.43 -3.50 36.97
N GLU A 472 -15.16 -4.61 37.13
CA GLU A 472 -14.74 -5.92 36.59
C GLU A 472 -15.32 -6.08 35.17
N PRO A 473 -14.50 -6.43 34.16
CA PRO A 473 -15.00 -6.73 32.81
C PRO A 473 -16.02 -7.88 32.79
N GLY A 474 -17.00 -7.81 31.91
CA GLY A 474 -18.09 -8.78 31.76
C GLY A 474 -19.21 -8.64 32.80
N THR A 475 -19.34 -7.49 33.48
CA THR A 475 -20.40 -7.22 34.46
C THR A 475 -21.50 -6.34 33.90
N ASP A 476 -22.72 -6.45 34.46
CA ASP A 476 -23.91 -5.71 33.98
C ASP A 476 -23.94 -4.22 34.37
N VAL A 477 -22.88 -3.70 35.01
CA VAL A 477 -22.80 -2.28 35.37
C VAL A 477 -22.35 -1.46 34.16
N LEU A 478 -22.70 -0.17 34.10
CA LEU A 478 -22.20 0.71 33.05
C LEU A 478 -20.66 0.73 33.06
N GLY A 479 -20.04 0.54 31.90
CA GLY A 479 -18.58 0.41 31.78
C GLY A 479 -18.02 -0.98 32.08
N GLY A 480 -18.86 -1.94 32.48
CA GLY A 480 -18.49 -3.33 32.73
C GLY A 480 -18.56 -4.24 31.52
N SER A 481 -18.97 -3.75 30.35
CA SER A 481 -19.09 -4.57 29.14
C SER A 481 -17.74 -4.99 28.58
N ASP A 482 -17.74 -6.05 27.77
CA ASP A 482 -16.54 -6.55 27.10
C ASP A 482 -16.07 -5.54 26.03
N PRO A 483 -14.78 -5.13 26.03
CA PRO A 483 -14.30 -4.08 25.15
C PRO A 483 -13.87 -4.63 23.79
N ALA A 484 -13.92 -3.80 22.76
CA ALA A 484 -13.23 -4.08 21.50
C ALA A 484 -11.71 -3.88 21.70
N ARG A 485 -10.93 -4.96 21.58
CA ARG A 485 -9.46 -4.96 21.78
C ARG A 485 -8.69 -4.80 20.47
N ILE A 486 -7.67 -3.94 20.47
CA ILE A 486 -6.74 -3.79 19.34
C ILE A 486 -5.72 -4.93 19.39
N LYS A 487 -5.53 -5.65 18.28
CA LYS A 487 -4.64 -6.84 18.24
C LYS A 487 -3.17 -6.50 18.45
N ASN A 488 -2.69 -5.44 17.80
CA ASN A 488 -1.31 -4.98 17.86
C ASN A 488 -1.30 -3.47 18.15
N PRO A 489 -1.65 -3.05 19.38
CA PRO A 489 -1.71 -1.63 19.71
C PRO A 489 -0.30 -1.04 19.73
N TYR A 490 -0.19 0.25 19.42
CA TYR A 490 1.08 0.97 19.45
C TYR A 490 1.66 1.05 20.88
N SER A 491 0.79 1.25 21.87
CA SER A 491 1.11 1.19 23.30
C SER A 491 -0.06 0.62 24.09
N GLU A 492 0.19 0.24 25.35
CA GLU A 492 -0.86 -0.25 26.27
C GLU A 492 -1.92 0.82 26.55
N ASP A 493 -1.58 2.11 26.42
CA ASP A 493 -2.50 3.24 26.63
C ASP A 493 -3.62 3.33 25.57
N PHE A 494 -3.51 2.58 24.47
CA PHE A 494 -4.49 2.56 23.37
C PHE A 494 -4.93 1.12 23.04
N GLY A 495 -4.93 0.24 24.05
CA GLY A 495 -5.19 -1.19 23.88
C GLY A 495 -6.65 -1.54 23.55
N ILE A 496 -7.60 -0.69 23.95
CA ILE A 496 -9.03 -0.94 23.77
C ILE A 496 -9.78 0.30 23.30
N VAL A 497 -10.91 0.07 22.62
CA VAL A 497 -11.95 1.11 22.47
C VAL A 497 -12.73 1.17 23.78
N ARG A 498 -12.91 2.37 24.34
CA ARG A 498 -13.52 2.54 25.66
C ARG A 498 -14.99 2.05 25.67
N PRO A 499 -15.40 1.28 26.70
CA PRO A 499 -16.79 0.85 26.87
C PRO A 499 -17.69 1.94 27.47
N TRP A 500 -17.06 2.99 28.03
CA TRP A 500 -17.72 4.15 28.64
C TRP A 500 -16.75 5.35 28.69
N ALA A 501 -17.27 6.56 28.81
CA ALA A 501 -16.53 7.81 28.63
C ALA A 501 -15.95 8.40 29.93
N LEU A 502 -16.54 8.07 31.10
CA LEU A 502 -16.12 8.61 32.39
C LEU A 502 -14.63 8.43 32.73
N PRO A 503 -13.97 7.30 32.43
CA PRO A 503 -12.53 7.15 32.68
C PRO A 503 -11.70 8.20 31.95
N SER A 504 -12.07 8.55 30.72
CA SER A 504 -11.38 9.58 29.92
C SER A 504 -11.42 10.94 30.61
N LEU A 505 -12.58 11.35 31.14
CA LEU A 505 -12.71 12.59 31.90
C LEU A 505 -11.85 12.60 33.18
N LEU A 506 -11.67 11.45 33.84
CA LEU A 506 -10.79 11.35 35.00
C LEU A 506 -9.31 11.48 34.64
N LEU A 507 -8.87 10.91 33.52
CA LEU A 507 -7.52 11.11 33.00
C LEU A 507 -7.25 12.60 32.69
N VAL A 508 -8.25 13.34 32.22
CA VAL A 508 -8.13 14.80 32.04
C VAL A 508 -7.97 15.50 33.39
N LEU A 509 -8.80 15.18 34.39
CA LEU A 509 -8.70 15.77 35.72
C LEU A 509 -7.34 15.47 36.39
N GLU A 510 -6.85 14.24 36.30
CA GLU A 510 -5.56 13.77 36.81
C GLU A 510 -4.41 14.63 36.25
N ASN A 511 -4.39 14.81 34.93
CA ASN A 511 -3.41 15.66 34.26
C ASN A 511 -3.54 17.15 34.61
N ASN A 512 -4.66 17.57 35.21
CA ASN A 512 -4.97 18.97 35.55
C ASN A 512 -5.13 19.22 37.05
N THR A 513 -4.68 18.32 37.93
CA THR A 513 -4.68 18.51 39.39
C THR A 513 -4.00 19.80 39.86
N HIS A 514 -3.02 20.29 39.10
CA HIS A 514 -2.29 21.53 39.35
C HIS A 514 -3.05 22.82 38.95
N ARG A 515 -4.23 22.68 38.32
CA ARG A 515 -5.11 23.78 37.91
C ARG A 515 -6.13 24.10 39.00
N ALA A 516 -6.71 25.30 38.91
CA ALA A 516 -7.67 25.77 39.91
C ALA A 516 -9.00 25.01 39.79
N TYR A 517 -9.58 24.65 40.94
CA TYR A 517 -10.96 24.17 41.05
C TYR A 517 -11.95 25.35 41.12
N PRO A 518 -13.23 25.16 40.72
CA PRO A 518 -13.84 23.92 40.24
C PRO A 518 -13.41 23.55 38.81
N GLN A 519 -13.36 22.25 38.52
CA GLN A 519 -13.20 21.71 37.18
C GLN A 519 -14.45 20.88 36.86
N ASP A 520 -15.38 21.49 36.11
CA ASP A 520 -16.62 20.86 35.67
C ASP A 520 -16.46 20.50 34.19
N LEU A 521 -16.26 19.23 33.87
CA LEU A 521 -15.96 18.76 32.50
C LEU A 521 -17.10 17.86 32.00
N ALA A 522 -17.40 17.92 30.71
CA ALA A 522 -18.36 17.01 30.09
C ALA A 522 -17.93 16.59 28.70
N GLU A 523 -18.38 15.41 28.27
CA GLU A 523 -18.13 14.88 26.94
C GLU A 523 -19.41 14.24 26.39
N VAL A 524 -19.70 14.48 25.10
CA VAL A 524 -20.63 13.64 24.32
C VAL A 524 -19.83 12.73 23.41
N GLY A 525 -19.47 11.55 23.91
CA GLY A 525 -18.40 10.72 23.37
C GLY A 525 -18.86 9.43 22.71
N PHE A 526 -18.06 8.91 21.76
CA PHE A 526 -18.22 7.54 21.23
C PHE A 526 -17.81 6.52 22.29
N VAL A 527 -18.57 5.43 22.39
CA VAL A 527 -18.21 4.23 23.15
C VAL A 527 -18.58 2.98 22.34
N ALA A 528 -17.94 1.85 22.64
CA ALA A 528 -18.23 0.59 21.97
C ALA A 528 -18.04 -0.62 22.89
N GLU A 529 -18.82 -1.65 22.62
CA GLU A 529 -18.77 -2.93 23.31
C GLU A 529 -18.92 -4.10 22.34
N VAL A 530 -18.41 -5.27 22.73
CA VAL A 530 -18.55 -6.48 21.92
C VAL A 530 -20.01 -6.94 21.90
N ASP A 531 -20.57 -7.08 20.70
CA ASP A 531 -21.90 -7.62 20.46
C ASP A 531 -21.87 -8.49 19.20
N GLU A 532 -21.85 -9.81 19.38
CA GLU A 532 -21.84 -10.78 18.27
C GLU A 532 -23.10 -10.72 17.38
N THR A 533 -24.16 -10.03 17.81
CA THR A 533 -25.36 -9.82 17.00
C THR A 533 -25.24 -8.63 16.05
N ALA A 534 -24.30 -7.72 16.31
CA ALA A 534 -23.98 -6.62 15.41
C ALA A 534 -23.21 -7.12 14.17
N PRO A 535 -23.39 -6.52 12.98
CA PRO A 535 -22.71 -6.95 11.75
C PRO A 535 -21.19 -6.97 11.84
N THR A 536 -20.62 -6.09 12.66
CA THR A 536 -19.18 -5.94 12.91
C THR A 536 -18.70 -6.70 14.15
N GLY A 537 -19.60 -7.33 14.91
CA GLY A 537 -19.31 -7.90 16.22
C GLY A 537 -19.17 -6.85 17.34
N VAL A 538 -19.49 -5.58 17.07
CA VAL A 538 -19.34 -4.46 18.00
C VAL A 538 -20.59 -3.58 17.96
N ALA A 539 -21.18 -3.31 19.11
CA ALA A 539 -22.23 -2.32 19.27
C ALA A 539 -21.61 -0.94 19.54
N GLU A 540 -22.11 0.08 18.85
CA GLU A 540 -21.62 1.45 18.94
C GLU A 540 -22.71 2.37 19.48
N SER A 541 -22.37 3.22 20.45
CA SER A 541 -23.30 4.22 20.99
C SER A 541 -22.64 5.58 21.21
N ARG A 542 -23.41 6.54 21.70
CA ARG A 542 -22.93 7.85 22.12
C ARG A 542 -23.33 8.04 23.55
N HIS A 543 -22.37 8.31 24.42
CA HIS A 543 -22.65 8.57 25.82
C HIS A 543 -22.46 10.06 26.13
N VAL A 544 -23.20 10.54 27.12
CA VAL A 544 -23.06 11.86 27.71
C VAL A 544 -22.49 11.68 29.10
N ALA A 545 -21.23 12.06 29.30
CA ALA A 545 -20.55 11.99 30.58
C ALA A 545 -20.28 13.38 31.14
N GLY A 546 -20.31 13.52 32.46
CA GLY A 546 -19.99 14.77 33.14
C GLY A 546 -19.38 14.52 34.51
N VAL A 547 -18.35 15.31 34.85
CA VAL A 547 -17.66 15.30 36.14
C VAL A 547 -17.65 16.70 36.75
N LEU A 548 -17.83 16.78 38.07
CA LEU A 548 -17.74 18.03 38.83
C LEU A 548 -16.71 17.83 39.95
N ALA A 549 -15.48 18.29 39.72
CA ALA A 549 -14.39 18.23 40.68
C ALA A 549 -14.26 19.56 41.44
N ARG A 550 -14.57 19.54 42.76
CA ARG A 550 -14.58 20.72 43.62
C ARG A 550 -14.49 20.33 45.10
N HIS A 551 -14.15 21.26 45.97
CA HIS A 551 -13.95 20.96 47.40
C HIS A 551 -15.21 20.51 48.15
N ASP A 552 -16.39 20.80 47.61
CA ASP A 552 -17.71 20.54 48.19
C ASP A 552 -18.61 19.72 47.27
N ALA A 553 -18.04 18.96 46.32
CA ALA A 553 -18.80 18.19 45.34
C ALA A 553 -19.68 17.17 46.04
N ALA A 554 -20.97 17.18 45.72
CA ALA A 554 -21.93 16.22 46.23
C ALA A 554 -22.81 15.66 45.10
N TYR A 555 -23.48 14.55 45.38
CA TYR A 555 -24.47 13.94 44.50
C TYR A 555 -25.50 14.96 43.97
N GLU A 556 -25.96 15.88 44.83
CA GLU A 556 -26.94 16.91 44.47
C GLU A 556 -26.43 17.88 43.39
N ASP A 557 -25.12 18.13 43.32
CA ASP A 557 -24.52 18.98 42.28
C ASP A 557 -24.64 18.31 40.91
N ALA A 558 -24.21 17.06 40.78
CA ALA A 558 -24.35 16.29 39.53
C ALA A 558 -25.83 16.15 39.15
N LYS A 559 -26.68 15.81 40.13
CA LYS A 559 -28.11 15.58 39.88
C LYS A 559 -28.82 16.84 39.41
N SER A 560 -28.49 18.00 39.97
CA SER A 560 -29.11 19.26 39.54
C SER A 560 -28.77 19.62 38.09
N ARG A 561 -27.59 19.23 37.62
CA ARG A 561 -27.09 19.50 36.26
C ARG A 561 -27.70 18.53 35.26
N LEU A 562 -27.68 17.24 35.59
CA LEU A 562 -28.38 16.22 34.81
C LEU A 562 -29.87 16.51 34.71
N GLN A 563 -30.53 16.92 35.80
CA GLN A 563 -31.95 17.27 35.77
C GLN A 563 -32.23 18.51 34.91
N ALA A 564 -31.33 19.50 34.89
CA ALA A 564 -31.47 20.66 34.02
C ALA A 564 -31.29 20.28 32.54
N LEU A 565 -30.34 19.38 32.25
CA LEU A 565 -30.13 18.81 30.93
C LEU A 565 -31.39 18.06 30.46
N CYS A 566 -31.87 17.05 31.20
CA CYS A 566 -33.07 16.29 30.81
C CYS A 566 -34.30 17.20 30.59
N ARG A 567 -34.51 18.21 31.44
CA ARG A 567 -35.60 19.19 31.25
C ARG A 567 -35.47 20.02 29.97
N ALA A 568 -34.26 20.28 29.49
CA ALA A 568 -34.05 21.01 28.23
C ALA A 568 -34.48 20.18 27.01
N PHE A 569 -34.52 18.85 27.15
CA PHE A 569 -34.93 17.88 26.13
C PHE A 569 -36.32 17.27 26.41
N ASP A 570 -37.11 17.85 27.32
CA ASP A 570 -38.44 17.37 27.74
C ASP A 570 -38.47 15.91 28.24
N VAL A 571 -37.36 15.45 28.86
CA VAL A 571 -37.21 14.09 29.41
C VAL A 571 -37.47 14.08 30.92
N ASP A 572 -38.28 13.12 31.37
CA ASP A 572 -38.53 12.87 32.78
C ASP A 572 -37.38 12.05 33.41
N LEU A 573 -36.67 12.67 34.36
CA LEU A 573 -35.53 12.04 35.06
C LEU A 573 -35.93 11.45 36.41
N GLU A 574 -35.67 10.16 36.58
CA GLU A 574 -35.66 9.46 37.87
C GLU A 574 -34.25 8.97 38.25
N THR A 575 -33.98 8.87 39.55
CA THR A 575 -32.67 8.41 40.06
C THR A 575 -32.83 7.41 41.21
N PRO A 576 -33.34 6.19 40.95
CA PRO A 576 -33.44 5.16 41.98
C PRO A 576 -32.04 4.76 42.50
N PRO A 577 -31.87 4.46 43.81
CA PRO A 577 -30.58 4.03 44.36
C PRO A 577 -30.07 2.76 43.66
N THR A 578 -28.77 2.71 43.41
CA THR A 578 -28.07 1.55 42.84
C THR A 578 -26.70 1.40 43.47
N ASP A 579 -26.11 0.21 43.32
CA ASP A 579 -24.72 -0.05 43.66
C ASP A 579 -23.88 0.01 42.38
N HIS A 580 -22.73 0.69 42.42
CA HIS A 580 -21.76 0.72 41.31
C HIS A 580 -20.35 0.83 41.90
N PRO A 581 -19.39 -0.03 41.50
CA PRO A 581 -18.07 -0.10 42.14
C PRO A 581 -17.27 1.21 42.13
N SER A 582 -17.38 1.99 41.06
CA SER A 582 -16.70 3.29 40.92
C SER A 582 -17.25 4.40 41.82
N PHE A 583 -18.39 4.18 42.50
CA PHE A 583 -19.08 5.19 43.29
C PHE A 583 -19.20 4.78 44.77
N VAL A 584 -19.43 5.76 45.65
CA VAL A 584 -19.63 5.52 47.08
C VAL A 584 -20.95 4.80 47.34
N ASP A 585 -20.89 3.73 48.14
CA ASP A 585 -22.06 2.97 48.60
C ASP A 585 -23.14 3.89 49.22
N GLY A 586 -24.38 3.75 48.74
CA GLY A 586 -25.51 4.60 49.12
C GLY A 586 -25.48 6.04 48.57
N ARG A 587 -24.50 6.39 47.72
CA ARG A 587 -24.41 7.69 47.02
C ARG A 587 -24.33 7.56 45.50
N ALA A 588 -24.89 6.47 44.98
CA ALA A 588 -25.06 6.22 43.56
C ALA A 588 -26.53 5.93 43.23
N ALA A 589 -26.93 6.28 42.01
CA ALA A 589 -28.25 6.02 41.48
C ALA A 589 -28.19 5.70 39.98
N THR A 590 -29.10 4.86 39.51
CA THR A 590 -29.31 4.65 38.07
C THR A 590 -29.91 5.92 37.47
N VAL A 591 -29.46 6.34 36.30
CA VAL A 591 -30.11 7.38 35.49
C VAL A 591 -31.25 6.71 34.73
N VAL A 592 -32.49 7.09 35.05
CA VAL A 592 -33.68 6.60 34.36
C VAL A 592 -34.31 7.78 33.61
N ALA A 593 -34.37 7.68 32.28
CA ALA A 593 -34.94 8.67 31.37
C ALA A 593 -36.22 8.12 30.76
N ASP A 594 -37.35 8.80 30.95
CA ASP A 594 -38.68 8.39 30.47
C ASP A 594 -39.08 6.94 30.82
N GLY A 595 -38.53 6.43 31.93
CA GLY A 595 -38.77 5.08 32.44
C GLY A 595 -37.73 4.03 32.04
N ASP A 596 -36.80 4.36 31.13
CA ASP A 596 -35.73 3.48 30.69
C ASP A 596 -34.42 3.75 31.47
N ALA A 597 -33.76 2.70 31.93
CA ALA A 597 -32.46 2.79 32.60
C ALA A 597 -31.35 3.00 31.55
N VAL A 598 -30.70 4.16 31.59
CA VAL A 598 -29.78 4.59 30.52
C VAL A 598 -28.38 4.93 31.03
N GLY A 599 -28.13 4.91 32.34
CA GLY A 599 -26.82 5.24 32.87
C GLY A 599 -26.70 5.26 34.39
N VAL A 600 -25.69 5.96 34.90
CA VAL A 600 -25.35 6.05 36.34
C VAL A 600 -24.99 7.48 36.74
N ILE A 601 -25.28 7.83 38.00
CA ILE A 601 -24.90 9.09 38.62
C ILE A 601 -24.50 8.86 40.08
N GLY A 602 -23.43 9.50 40.55
CA GLY A 602 -22.98 9.33 41.93
C GLY A 602 -21.81 10.20 42.34
N GLU A 603 -21.37 10.02 43.59
CA GLU A 603 -20.07 10.51 44.08
C GLU A 603 -19.02 9.41 43.90
N LEU A 604 -17.89 9.72 43.26
CA LEU A 604 -16.84 8.74 43.00
C LEU A 604 -16.24 8.20 44.29
N HIS A 605 -15.94 6.89 44.29
CA HIS A 605 -15.38 6.21 45.44
C HIS A 605 -13.97 6.75 45.75
N PRO A 606 -13.59 6.98 47.03
CA PRO A 606 -12.27 7.51 47.37
C PRO A 606 -11.08 6.70 46.84
N ALA A 607 -11.26 5.39 46.62
CA ALA A 607 -10.23 4.55 46.00
C ALA A 607 -9.96 4.98 44.54
N VAL A 608 -11.02 5.22 43.75
CA VAL A 608 -10.90 5.71 42.37
C VAL A 608 -10.22 7.08 42.35
N LEU A 609 -10.61 7.99 43.24
CA LEU A 609 -9.97 9.31 43.33
C LEU A 609 -8.47 9.23 43.65
N VAL A 610 -8.07 8.29 44.52
CA VAL A 610 -6.66 8.06 44.85
C VAL A 610 -5.88 7.49 43.66
N GLU A 611 -6.48 6.59 42.88
CA GLU A 611 -5.85 6.06 41.65
C GLU A 611 -5.62 7.14 40.58
N HIS A 612 -6.35 8.26 40.64
CA HIS A 612 -6.24 9.40 39.70
C HIS A 612 -5.61 10.65 40.32
N ASP A 613 -4.96 10.53 41.48
CA ASP A 613 -4.31 11.65 42.21
C ASP A 613 -5.23 12.86 42.49
N LEU A 614 -6.54 12.62 42.64
CA LEU A 614 -7.54 13.66 42.89
C LEU A 614 -7.72 13.92 44.39
N GLU A 615 -7.35 15.12 44.83
CA GLU A 615 -7.45 15.55 46.25
C GLU A 615 -8.80 16.17 46.62
N VAL A 616 -9.73 16.29 45.67
CA VAL A 616 -11.06 16.85 45.86
C VAL A 616 -12.14 15.81 45.54
N PRO A 617 -13.32 15.87 46.19
CA PRO A 617 -14.42 15.00 45.80
C PRO A 617 -14.88 15.31 44.37
N VAL A 618 -15.35 14.27 43.68
CA VAL A 618 -15.90 14.35 42.33
C VAL A 618 -17.27 13.71 42.32
N ALA A 619 -18.26 14.47 41.86
CA ALA A 619 -19.58 13.94 41.52
C ALA A 619 -19.64 13.77 40.00
N ALA A 620 -20.19 12.67 39.52
CA ALA A 620 -20.19 12.32 38.11
C ALA A 620 -21.49 11.68 37.65
N PHE A 621 -21.77 11.78 36.35
CA PHE A 621 -22.81 11.02 35.69
C PHE A 621 -22.33 10.56 34.30
N GLU A 622 -22.87 9.46 33.83
CA GLU A 622 -22.77 9.03 32.45
C GLU A 622 -24.06 8.30 32.03
N PHE A 623 -24.55 8.56 30.82
CA PHE A 623 -25.71 7.86 30.27
C PHE A 623 -25.70 7.85 28.73
N ASP A 624 -26.42 6.91 28.12
CA ASP A 624 -26.60 6.84 26.67
C ASP A 624 -27.39 8.06 26.15
N LEU A 625 -26.82 8.78 25.17
CA LEU A 625 -27.41 9.92 24.47
C LEU A 625 -28.79 9.58 23.89
N ALA A 626 -29.03 8.32 23.51
CA ALA A 626 -30.35 7.87 23.03
C ALA A 626 -31.47 8.10 24.06
N GLY A 627 -31.12 8.15 25.36
CA GLY A 627 -32.03 8.48 26.45
C GLY A 627 -32.50 9.94 26.47
N LEU A 628 -31.85 10.84 25.71
CA LEU A 628 -32.39 12.16 25.39
C LEU A 628 -33.09 12.05 24.05
N GLY A 629 -34.42 12.13 24.05
CA GLY A 629 -35.30 11.80 22.91
C GLY A 629 -34.95 12.49 21.57
N ALA A 630 -35.62 12.04 20.51
CA ALA A 630 -35.48 12.59 19.18
C ALA A 630 -36.42 13.80 18.97
N GLU A 631 -35.88 15.02 18.95
CA GLU A 631 -36.49 16.11 18.20
C GLU A 631 -35.70 16.43 16.93
#